data_AF-A0AAD9G006-F1
#
_entry.id   AF-A0AAD9G006-F1
#
_cell.length_a   1.000
_cell.length_b   1.000
_cell.length_c   1.000
_cell.angle_alpha   90.00
_cell.angle_beta   90.00
_cell.angle_gamma   90.00
#
_symmetry.space_group_name_H-M   'P 1'
#
loop_
_entity.id
_entity.type
_entity.pdbx_description
1 polymer ?
#
loop_
_entity_poly.entity_id
_entity_poly.type
_entity_poly.pdbx_seq_one_letter_code
_entity_poly.pdbx_strand_id
1 'polypeptide(L)'
;MIREEFTAPGKITRGLSREQVISRVYRARHNHFGGSIYGQVEVPPLSLARDGSNFFQFNFTFPGETGPDRLIGWGHPALVRLLTYDNVSLFLDATFRCVSASFLPVHRGHGL
;
A
#
# COMPACT_ATOMS: atom_id res chain seq x y z
N MET A 1 0.42 -29.98 10.54
CA MET A 1 0.19 -31.15 9.68
C MET A 1 0.06 -30.72 8.21
N ILE A 2 1.09 -30.11 7.62
CA ILE A 2 1.13 -29.71 6.19
C ILE A 2 2.54 -29.90 5.59
N ARG A 3 3.59 -29.79 6.41
CA ARG A 3 4.99 -29.89 5.95
C ARG A 3 5.45 -31.30 5.57
N GLU A 4 4.85 -32.35 6.12
CA GLU A 4 5.30 -33.72 5.88
C GLU A 4 4.91 -34.26 4.49
N GLU A 5 3.81 -33.77 3.89
CA GLU A 5 3.35 -34.24 2.57
C GLU A 5 4.26 -33.87 1.39
N PHE A 6 5.10 -32.84 1.56
CA PHE A 6 5.99 -32.34 0.50
C PHE A 6 7.38 -32.98 0.50
N THR A 7 7.71 -33.80 1.52
CA THR A 7 9.07 -34.31 1.73
C THR A 7 9.17 -35.83 1.62
N ALA A 8 8.12 -36.49 1.10
CA ALA A 8 8.14 -37.93 0.89
C ALA A 8 9.14 -38.29 -0.25
N PRO A 9 10.17 -39.12 0.01
CA PRO A 9 11.14 -39.50 -1.00
C PRO A 9 10.44 -40.24 -2.15
N GLY A 10 10.64 -39.77 -3.38
CA GLY A 10 10.06 -40.36 -4.59
C GLY A 10 8.75 -39.73 -5.10
N LYS A 11 8.15 -38.78 -4.36
CA LYS A 11 6.96 -38.05 -4.82
C LYS A 11 7.38 -36.71 -5.45
N ILE A 12 7.61 -36.71 -6.77
CA ILE A 12 7.87 -35.46 -7.51
C ILE A 12 6.59 -34.61 -7.45
N THR A 13 6.55 -33.66 -6.52
CA THR A 13 5.53 -32.62 -6.54
C THR A 13 5.88 -31.67 -7.68
N ARG A 14 5.10 -31.73 -8.76
CA ARG A 14 5.27 -30.82 -9.90
C ARG A 14 5.03 -29.39 -9.39
N GLY A 15 6.11 -28.62 -9.26
CA GLY A 15 6.06 -27.24 -8.80
C GLY A 15 5.24 -26.36 -9.74
N LEU A 16 4.72 -25.26 -9.20
CA LEU A 16 4.05 -24.24 -10.00
C LEU A 16 5.08 -23.52 -10.89
N SER A 17 4.69 -23.19 -12.12
CA SER A 17 5.51 -22.32 -12.97
C SER A 17 5.62 -20.92 -12.38
N ARG A 18 6.65 -20.17 -12.78
CA ARG A 18 6.85 -18.78 -12.34
C ARG A 18 5.63 -17.91 -12.64
N GLU A 19 5.02 -18.08 -13.81
CA GLU A 19 3.83 -17.36 -14.27
C GLU A 19 2.63 -17.69 -13.38
N GLN A 20 2.45 -18.96 -12.99
CA GLN A 20 1.39 -19.38 -12.10
C GLN A 20 1.55 -18.79 -10.70
N VAL A 21 2.79 -18.74 -10.18
CA VAL A 21 3.09 -18.10 -8.89
C VAL A 21 2.81 -16.60 -8.96
N ILE A 22 3.31 -15.92 -9.98
CA ILE A 22 3.12 -14.49 -10.19
C ILE A 22 1.63 -14.14 -10.29
N SER A 23 0.87 -14.87 -11.11
CA SER A 23 -0.58 -14.67 -11.25
C SER A 23 -1.32 -14.82 -9.93
N ARG A 24 -0.95 -15.83 -9.11
CA ARG A 24 -1.54 -16.02 -7.77
C ARG A 24 -1.21 -14.87 -6.82
N VAL A 25 0.04 -14.39 -6.83
CA VAL A 25 0.45 -13.24 -6.01
C VAL A 25 -0.31 -11.98 -6.42
N TYR A 26 -0.43 -11.71 -7.73
CA TYR A 26 -1.23 -10.58 -8.21
C TYR A 26 -2.69 -10.71 -7.83
N ARG A 27 -3.29 -11.89 -7.94
CA ARG A 27 -4.69 -12.11 -7.57
C ARG A 27 -4.91 -11.95 -6.06
N ALA A 28 -4.00 -12.47 -5.24
CA ALA A 28 -4.05 -12.29 -3.79
C ALA A 28 -3.90 -10.82 -3.40
N ARG A 29 -2.95 -10.10 -4.01
CA ARG A 29 -2.80 -8.64 -3.83
C ARG A 29 -4.00 -7.86 -4.31
N HIS A 30 -4.57 -8.24 -5.45
CA HIS A 30 -5.77 -7.61 -5.99
C HIS A 30 -6.95 -7.76 -5.04
N ASN A 31 -7.16 -8.97 -4.52
CA ASN A 31 -8.23 -9.24 -3.56
C ASN A 31 -8.02 -8.51 -2.22
N HIS A 32 -6.77 -8.30 -1.80
CA HIS A 32 -6.47 -7.70 -0.49
C HIS A 32 -6.35 -6.17 -0.52
N PHE A 33 -5.89 -5.59 -1.64
CA PHE A 33 -5.57 -4.17 -1.77
C PHE A 33 -6.27 -3.50 -2.97
N GLY A 34 -7.25 -4.15 -3.60
CA GLY A 34 -7.95 -3.59 -4.78
C GLY A 34 -7.11 -3.50 -6.06
N GLY A 35 -5.93 -4.14 -6.09
CA GLY A 35 -5.08 -4.24 -7.29
C GLY A 35 -4.23 -3.02 -7.59
N SER A 36 -4.32 -1.97 -6.79
CA SER A 36 -3.50 -0.78 -6.89
C SER A 36 -2.51 -0.71 -5.73
N ILE A 37 -1.30 -0.18 -5.99
CA ILE A 37 -0.36 0.14 -4.91
C ILE A 37 -0.97 1.10 -3.89
N TYR A 38 -1.93 1.93 -4.33
CA TYR A 38 -2.58 2.92 -3.48
C TYR A 38 -3.61 2.30 -2.53
N GLY A 39 -4.21 1.16 -2.87
CA GLY A 39 -5.14 0.49 -1.94
C GLY A 39 -4.43 -0.12 -0.72
N GLN A 40 -3.09 -0.21 -0.75
CA GLN A 40 -2.30 -0.60 0.42
C GLN A 40 -2.42 0.41 1.57
N VAL A 41 -2.65 1.70 1.28
CA VAL A 41 -2.76 2.73 2.33
C VAL A 41 -4.09 2.66 3.09
N GLU A 42 -5.06 1.89 2.58
CA GLU A 42 -6.39 1.71 3.17
C GLU A 42 -6.41 0.58 4.22
N VAL A 43 -5.41 -0.30 4.21
CA VAL A 43 -5.37 -1.47 5.08
C VAL A 43 -4.22 -1.43 6.09
N PRO A 44 -4.36 -2.07 7.26
CA PRO A 44 -3.27 -2.18 8.23
C PRO A 44 -2.02 -2.85 7.64
N PRO A 45 -0.81 -2.41 8.04
CA PRO A 45 -0.53 -1.42 9.08
C PRO A 45 -0.54 0.03 8.57
N LEU A 46 -0.63 0.27 7.27
CA LEU A 46 -0.46 1.61 6.68
C LEU A 46 -1.63 2.55 6.95
N SER A 47 -2.83 2.00 7.15
CA SER A 47 -3.99 2.79 7.56
C SER A 47 -4.02 3.13 9.04
N LEU A 48 -3.08 2.62 9.85
CA LEU A 48 -3.11 2.81 11.31
C LEU A 48 -2.09 3.85 11.78
N ALA A 49 -2.46 4.62 12.80
CA ALA A 49 -1.54 5.44 13.57
C ALA A 49 -0.74 4.58 14.55
N ARG A 50 0.27 5.18 15.20
CA ARG A 50 1.14 4.47 16.17
C ARG A 50 0.35 3.87 17.34
N ASP A 51 -0.77 4.47 17.71
CA ASP A 51 -1.65 3.99 18.79
C ASP A 51 -2.66 2.92 18.32
N GLY A 52 -2.62 2.51 17.05
CA GLY A 52 -3.51 1.52 16.46
C GLY A 52 -4.85 2.09 15.99
N SER A 53 -5.10 3.38 16.14
CA SER A 53 -6.30 4.02 15.58
C SER A 53 -6.26 4.06 14.05
N ASN A 54 -7.41 3.96 13.39
CA ASN A 54 -7.48 4.14 11.94
C ASN A 54 -7.21 5.62 11.59
N PHE A 55 -6.08 5.85 10.94
CA PHE A 55 -5.60 7.15 10.50
C PHE A 55 -6.02 7.46 9.07
N PHE A 56 -6.52 6.47 8.32
CA PHE A 56 -7.05 6.66 6.98
C PHE A 56 -8.46 7.24 7.00
N GLN A 57 -8.68 8.28 6.19
CA GLN A 57 -9.98 8.95 6.08
C GLN A 57 -10.65 8.64 4.74
N PHE A 58 -9.97 8.91 3.62
CA PHE A 58 -10.52 8.68 2.28
C PHE A 58 -9.44 8.56 1.21
N ASN A 59 -9.80 7.96 0.08
CA ASN A 59 -8.99 7.84 -1.11
C ASN A 59 -9.85 8.07 -2.34
N PHE A 60 -9.71 9.23 -2.97
CA PHE A 60 -10.50 9.63 -4.11
C PHE A 60 -9.65 9.70 -5.37
N THR A 61 -10.14 9.11 -6.46
CA THR A 61 -9.48 9.18 -7.78
C THR A 61 -10.31 10.06 -8.69
N PHE A 62 -9.67 10.98 -9.41
CA PHE A 62 -10.34 11.88 -10.34
C PHE A 62 -9.55 11.98 -11.66
N PRO A 63 -10.21 12.34 -12.78
CA PRO A 63 -9.51 12.52 -14.04
C PRO A 63 -8.55 13.71 -13.97
N GLY A 64 -7.28 13.50 -14.32
CA GLY A 64 -6.27 14.54 -14.52
C GLY A 64 -5.82 14.62 -15.98
N GLU A 65 -4.98 15.59 -16.32
CA GLU A 65 -4.58 15.88 -17.71
C GLU A 65 -3.74 14.76 -18.35
N THR A 66 -2.86 14.12 -17.56
CA THR A 66 -1.94 13.07 -18.03
C THR A 66 -2.34 11.66 -17.57
N GLY A 67 -3.44 11.53 -16.85
CA GLY A 67 -3.87 10.29 -16.22
C GLY A 67 -4.75 10.53 -14.99
N PRO A 68 -5.17 9.47 -14.28
CA PRO A 68 -5.96 9.61 -13.07
C PRO A 68 -5.12 10.21 -11.93
N ASP A 69 -5.55 11.35 -11.42
CA ASP A 69 -5.04 11.96 -10.20
C ASP A 69 -5.73 11.38 -8.97
N ARG A 70 -5.11 11.57 -7.81
CA ARG A 70 -5.58 10.99 -6.55
C ARG A 70 -5.44 11.97 -5.40
N LEU A 71 -6.49 12.05 -4.60
CA LEU A 71 -6.50 12.75 -3.31
C LEU A 71 -6.64 11.70 -2.20
N ILE A 72 -5.64 11.64 -1.32
CA ILE A 72 -5.66 10.76 -0.15
C ILE A 72 -5.69 11.61 1.11
N GLY A 73 -6.67 11.34 1.97
CA GLY A 73 -6.81 11.97 3.27
C GLY A 73 -6.39 11.03 4.39
N TRP A 74 -5.46 11.49 5.22
CA TRP A 74 -5.13 10.86 6.50
C TRP A 74 -5.31 11.87 7.63
N GLY A 75 -5.74 11.37 8.79
CA GLY A 75 -5.94 12.19 9.97
C GLY A 75 -6.32 11.34 11.17
N HIS A 76 -5.78 11.70 12.33
CA HIS A 76 -6.12 11.02 13.58
C HIS A 76 -7.58 11.29 13.91
N PRO A 77 -8.41 10.28 14.24
CA PRO A 77 -9.83 10.49 14.51
C PRO A 77 -10.11 11.54 15.58
N ALA A 78 -9.26 11.61 16.61
CA ALA A 78 -9.37 12.63 17.65
C ALA A 78 -9.13 14.06 17.11
N LEU A 79 -8.16 14.24 16.20
CA LEU A 79 -7.89 15.53 15.59
C LEU A 79 -9.02 15.92 14.62
N VAL A 80 -9.49 14.98 13.80
CA VAL A 80 -10.62 15.21 12.90
C VAL A 80 -11.87 15.62 13.68
N ARG A 81 -12.12 14.99 14.83
CA ARG A 81 -13.22 15.39 15.73
C ARG A 81 -13.05 16.80 16.29
N LEU A 82 -11.84 17.20 16.67
CA LEU A 82 -11.60 18.57 17.16
C LEU A 82 -11.94 19.60 16.08
N LEU A 83 -11.70 19.30 14.80
CA LEU A 83 -12.07 20.18 13.69
C LEU A 83 -13.58 20.35 13.51
N THR A 84 -14.41 19.51 14.13
CA THR A 84 -15.88 19.65 14.07
C THR A 84 -16.45 20.58 15.14
N TYR A 85 -15.63 21.09 16.06
CA TYR A 85 -16.09 22.01 17.09
C TYR A 85 -16.14 23.46 16.57
N ASP A 86 -17.08 24.22 17.12
CA ASP A 86 -17.25 25.63 16.76
C ASP A 86 -16.01 26.45 17.12
N ASN A 87 -15.68 27.41 16.26
CA ASN A 87 -14.57 28.36 16.42
C ASN A 87 -13.17 27.71 16.55
N VAL A 88 -12.96 26.52 15.97
CA VAL A 88 -11.63 25.91 15.88
C VAL A 88 -10.86 26.49 14.70
N SER A 89 -9.68 27.05 14.98
CA SER A 89 -8.73 27.49 13.96
C SER A 89 -7.65 26.42 13.75
N LEU A 90 -7.47 25.97 12.51
CA LEU A 90 -6.45 25.00 12.14
C LEU A 90 -5.27 25.71 11.46
N PHE A 91 -4.07 25.56 12.01
CA PHE A 91 -2.84 26.00 11.37
C PHE A 91 -2.21 24.81 10.63
N LEU A 92 -2.14 24.91 9.30
CA LEU A 92 -1.49 23.93 8.45
C LEU A 92 -0.06 24.40 8.18
N ASP A 93 0.90 23.87 8.92
CA ASP A 93 2.32 23.97 8.55
C ASP A 93 2.69 22.73 7.75
N ALA A 94 2.84 22.89 6.44
CA ALA A 94 3.09 21.78 5.53
C ALA A 94 4.46 21.94 4.87
N THR A 95 5.40 21.10 5.28
CA THR A 95 6.67 20.94 4.57
C THR A 95 6.58 19.73 3.65
N PHE A 96 6.34 19.96 2.35
CA PHE A 96 6.31 18.87 1.37
C PHE A 96 7.68 18.67 0.71
N ARG A 97 8.20 17.43 0.75
CA ARG A 97 9.29 16.98 -0.12
C ARG A 97 8.81 15.82 -0.96
N CYS A 98 8.28 16.12 -2.14
CA CYS A 98 7.88 15.11 -3.12
C CYS A 98 9.04 14.88 -4.08
N VAL A 99 9.70 13.73 -4.02
CA VAL A 99 10.71 13.32 -5.01
C VAL A 99 10.16 12.10 -5.72
N SER A 100 10.03 12.17 -7.04
CA SER A 100 9.61 11.04 -7.86
C SER A 100 10.63 9.90 -7.76
N ALA A 101 10.18 8.65 -7.85
CA ALA A 101 11.03 7.46 -7.75
C ALA A 101 12.18 7.43 -8.78
N SER A 102 12.12 8.24 -9.83
CA SER A 102 13.17 8.46 -10.82
C SER A 102 14.48 9.04 -10.26
N PHE A 103 14.48 9.55 -9.02
CA PHE A 103 15.63 10.21 -8.41
C PHE A 103 16.47 9.31 -7.49
N LEU A 104 16.08 8.05 -7.27
CA LEU A 104 16.99 7.07 -6.69
C LEU A 104 17.90 6.57 -7.81
N PRO A 105 19.23 6.77 -7.72
CA PRO A 105 20.15 6.13 -8.64
C PRO A 105 19.90 4.63 -8.56
N VAL A 106 19.42 4.05 -9.66
CA VAL A 106 19.54 2.63 -9.90
C VAL A 106 21.04 2.34 -9.91
N HIS A 107 21.59 1.89 -8.79
CA HIS A 107 22.87 1.19 -8.80
C HIS A 107 22.63 -0.15 -9.50
N ARG A 108 22.62 -0.11 -10.84
CA ARG A 108 22.98 -1.25 -11.68
C ARG A 108 24.46 -1.48 -11.47
N GLY A 109 24.81 -2.30 -10.48
CA GLY A 109 26.09 -2.97 -10.44
C GLY A 109 26.04 -4.19 -11.35
N HIS A 110 26.37 -4.01 -12.63
CA HIS A 110 26.83 -5.09 -13.50
C HIS A 110 28.08 -4.62 -14.23
N GLY A 111 29.15 -5.42 -14.11
CA GLY A 111 30.49 -5.23 -14.69
C GLY A 111 31.53 -5.16 -13.57
N LEU A 112 32.46 -6.10 -13.40
CA LEU A 112 32.98 -7.19 -14.24
C LEU A 112 33.17 -8.46 -13.39
#